data_AF-A0A7G3BID1-F1
#
_entry.id   AF-A0A7G3BID1-F1
#
_cell.length_a   1.000
_cell.length_b   1.000
_cell.length_c   1.000
_cell.angle_alpha   90.00
_cell.angle_beta   90.00
_cell.angle_gamma   90.00
#
_symmetry.space_group_name_H-M   'P 1'
#
loop_
_entity.id
_entity.type
_entity.pdbx_description
1 polymer ?
#
loop_
_entity_poly.entity_id
_entity_poly.type
_entity_poly.pdbx_seq_one_letter_code
_entity_poly.pdbx_strand_id
1 'polypeptide(L)'
;MSNPWHLYLMAFLYISAGIMHFIRPKMYMRIMPKYLPNHKFLVLLSGIAEIVLGIALCFNSSRTFAIYGIIAMLAVFLLVHVYMLSSEKAGAGIPQWILILRIPLQFALMAWAWLYL
;
A
#
# COMPACT_ATOMS: atom_id res chain seq x y z
N MET A 1 9.21 -27.45 1.10
CA MET A 1 9.10 -26.13 1.74
C MET A 1 7.66 -25.71 1.69
N SER A 2 6.90 -25.89 2.77
CA SER A 2 5.50 -25.48 2.85
C SER A 2 5.46 -23.95 2.86
N ASN A 3 5.21 -23.34 1.70
CA ASN A 3 4.93 -21.91 1.66
C ASN A 3 3.70 -21.67 2.54
N PRO A 4 3.84 -20.93 3.63
CA PRO A 4 2.79 -20.85 4.63
C PRO A 4 1.63 -19.98 4.11
N TRP A 5 0.39 -20.40 4.37
CA TRP A 5 -0.85 -19.82 3.81
C TRP A 5 -0.94 -18.29 3.96
N HIS A 6 -0.35 -17.76 5.03
CA HIS A 6 -0.28 -16.34 5.32
C HIS A 6 0.49 -15.52 4.28
N LEU A 7 1.44 -16.13 3.56
CA LEU A 7 2.16 -15.45 2.46
C LEU A 7 1.24 -15.24 1.25
N TYR A 8 0.45 -16.25 0.89
CA TYR A 8 -0.54 -16.13 -0.19
C TYR A 8 -1.68 -15.18 0.18
N LEU A 9 -2.06 -15.13 1.46
CA LEU A 9 -2.98 -14.13 1.96
C LEU A 9 -2.40 -12.72 1.77
N MET A 10 -1.13 -12.50 2.13
CA MET A 10 -0.46 -11.21 1.94
C MET A 10 -0.40 -10.82 0.45
N ALA A 11 -0.03 -11.76 -0.43
CA ALA A 11 -0.04 -11.55 -1.88
C ALA A 11 -1.44 -11.16 -2.39
N PHE A 12 -2.47 -11.89 -1.96
CA PHE A 12 -3.86 -11.61 -2.33
C PHE A 12 -4.32 -10.21 -1.87
N LEU A 13 -3.95 -9.80 -0.66
CA LEU A 13 -4.27 -8.48 -0.12
C LEU A 13 -3.63 -7.36 -0.97
N TYR A 14 -2.34 -7.48 -1.32
CA TYR A 14 -1.69 -6.47 -2.17
C TYR A 14 -2.22 -6.45 -3.60
N ILE A 15 -2.48 -7.62 -4.21
CA ILE A 15 -3.04 -7.68 -5.56
C ILE A 15 -4.45 -7.06 -5.59
N SER A 16 -5.30 -7.40 -4.61
CA SER A 16 -6.65 -6.82 -4.53
C SER A 16 -6.64 -5.32 -4.24
N ALA A 17 -5.75 -4.85 -3.38
CA ALA A 17 -5.52 -3.41 -3.14
C ALA A 17 -5.05 -2.69 -4.42
N GLY A 18 -4.12 -3.29 -5.16
CA GLY A 18 -3.63 -2.76 -6.43
C GLY A 18 -4.72 -2.64 -7.47
N ILE A 19 -5.58 -3.66 -7.61
CA ILE A 19 -6.74 -3.62 -8.51
C ILE A 19 -7.71 -2.48 -8.14
N MET A 20 -7.91 -2.20 -6.84
CA MET A 20 -8.78 -1.11 -6.39
C MET A 20 -8.32 0.28 -6.84
N HIS A 21 -7.01 0.48 -7.07
CA HIS A 21 -6.49 1.74 -7.63
C HIS A 21 -7.02 1.99 -9.06
N PHE A 22 -7.29 0.94 -9.84
CA PHE A 22 -7.85 1.05 -11.20
C PHE A 22 -9.38 1.14 -11.20
N ILE A 23 -10.05 0.45 -10.26
CA ILE A 23 -11.52 0.48 -10.15
C ILE A 23 -12.00 1.84 -9.59
N ARG A 24 -11.32 2.37 -8.57
CA ARG A 24 -11.72 3.62 -7.89
C ARG A 24 -10.62 4.68 -7.82
N PRO A 25 -9.97 5.06 -8.94
CA PRO A 25 -8.86 6.01 -8.92
C PRO A 25 -9.26 7.38 -8.36
N LYS A 26 -10.53 7.80 -8.54
CA LYS A 26 -11.05 9.06 -8.01
C LYS A 26 -10.99 9.17 -6.48
N MET A 27 -11.13 8.04 -5.78
CA MET A 27 -11.03 8.01 -4.32
C MET A 27 -9.59 8.28 -3.87
N TYR A 28 -8.63 7.61 -4.50
CA TYR A 28 -7.20 7.76 -4.21
C TYR A 28 -6.67 9.14 -4.61
N MET A 29 -7.08 9.68 -5.77
CA MET A 29 -6.66 11.02 -6.21
C MET A 29 -7.11 12.14 -5.26
N ARG A 30 -8.21 11.94 -4.52
CA ARG A 30 -8.74 12.94 -3.57
C ARG A 30 -7.89 13.04 -2.30
N ILE A 31 -7.26 11.93 -1.89
CA ILE A 31 -6.45 11.86 -0.67
C ILE A 31 -4.96 12.17 -0.93
N MET A 32 -4.56 12.28 -2.20
CA MET A 32 -3.17 12.56 -2.55
C MET A 32 -2.72 13.96 -2.11
N PRO A 33 -1.49 14.07 -1.58
CA PRO A 33 -0.91 15.37 -1.22
C PRO A 33 -0.80 16.31 -2.42
N LYS A 34 -1.22 17.56 -2.22
CA LYS A 34 -1.21 18.60 -3.27
C LYS A 34 0.18 18.94 -3.81
N TYR A 35 1.24 18.59 -3.08
CA TYR A 35 2.62 18.82 -3.53
C TYR A 35 3.11 17.76 -4.54
N LEU A 36 2.40 16.64 -4.70
CA LEU A 36 2.76 15.61 -5.67
C LEU A 36 2.18 15.95 -7.06
N PRO A 37 3.00 15.96 -8.12
CA PRO A 37 2.50 16.21 -9.46
C PRO A 37 1.72 15.00 -9.99
N ASN A 38 0.75 15.25 -10.86
CA ASN A 38 0.07 14.24 -11.68
C ASN A 38 -0.50 13.04 -10.88
N HIS A 39 -1.43 13.32 -9.95
CA HIS A 39 -2.02 12.33 -9.05
C HIS A 39 -2.53 11.05 -9.75
N LYS A 40 -3.12 11.19 -10.94
CA LYS A 40 -3.64 10.05 -11.72
C LYS A 40 -2.54 9.06 -12.08
N PHE A 41 -1.40 9.57 -12.53
CA PHE A 41 -0.25 8.74 -12.90
C PHE A 41 0.33 8.03 -11.67
N LEU A 42 0.47 8.73 -10.54
CA LEU A 42 1.01 8.16 -9.31
C LEU A 42 0.11 7.07 -8.72
N VAL A 43 -1.21 7.27 -8.72
CA VAL A 43 -2.19 6.25 -8.31
C VAL A 43 -2.15 5.01 -9.21
N LEU A 44 -1.96 5.21 -10.51
CA LEU A 44 -1.84 4.10 -11.46
C LEU A 44 -0.54 3.32 -11.22
N LEU A 45 0.57 4.05 -11.08
CA LEU A 45 1.90 3.48 -10.84
C LEU A 45 1.94 2.68 -9.54
N SER A 46 1.33 3.22 -8.46
CA SER A 46 1.24 2.52 -7.18
C SER A 46 0.40 1.25 -7.29
N GLY A 47 -0.73 1.30 -8.00
CA GLY A 47 -1.55 0.12 -8.26
C GLY A 47 -0.82 -0.97 -9.04
N ILE A 48 -0.02 -0.60 -10.05
CA ILE A 48 0.84 -1.54 -10.79
C ILE A 48 1.89 -2.15 -9.84
N ALA A 49 2.55 -1.31 -9.03
CA ALA A 49 3.57 -1.76 -8.09
C ALA A 49 3.00 -2.77 -7.07
N GLU A 50 1.82 -2.50 -6.51
CA GLU A 50 1.14 -3.42 -5.57
C GLU A 50 0.87 -4.79 -6.21
N ILE A 51 0.37 -4.82 -7.44
CA ILE A 51 0.08 -6.07 -8.17
C ILE A 51 1.38 -6.83 -8.46
N VAL A 52 2.38 -6.15 -9.02
CA VAL A 52 3.65 -6.77 -9.41
C VAL A 52 4.38 -7.32 -8.18
N LEU A 53 4.44 -6.56 -7.09
CA LEU A 53 5.08 -6.99 -5.84
C LEU A 53 4.29 -8.13 -5.18
N GLY A 54 2.96 -8.06 -5.18
CA GLY A 54 2.11 -9.14 -4.67
C GLY A 54 2.30 -10.45 -5.44
N ILE A 55 2.42 -10.39 -6.77
CA ILE A 55 2.73 -11.56 -7.61
C ILE A 55 4.17 -12.04 -7.35
N ALA A 56 5.14 -11.13 -7.30
CA ALA A 56 6.54 -11.46 -7.07
C ALA A 56 6.79 -12.13 -5.70
N LEU A 57 5.94 -11.86 -4.71
CA LEU A 57 5.99 -12.50 -3.40
C LEU A 57 5.75 -14.01 -3.48
N CYS A 58 4.92 -14.48 -4.43
CA CYS A 58 4.59 -15.89 -4.62
C CYS A 58 5.75 -16.73 -5.13
N PHE A 59 6.80 -16.12 -5.68
CA PHE A 59 7.97 -16.82 -6.21
C PHE A 59 9.14 -16.72 -5.23
N ASN A 60 9.73 -17.86 -4.86
CA ASN A 60 10.83 -17.91 -3.90
C ASN A 60 12.04 -17.06 -4.34
N SER A 61 12.36 -17.04 -5.63
CA SER A 61 13.53 -16.32 -6.17
C SER A 61 13.40 -14.80 -6.10
N SER A 62 12.16 -14.26 -6.17
CA SER A 62 11.90 -12.82 -6.13
C SER A 62 11.35 -12.35 -4.78
N ARG A 63 11.12 -13.26 -3.82
CA ARG A 63 10.49 -12.95 -2.54
C ARG A 63 11.20 -11.84 -1.77
N THR A 64 12.53 -11.93 -1.62
CA THR A 64 13.30 -10.93 -0.88
C THR A 64 13.17 -9.54 -1.51
N PHE A 65 13.25 -9.45 -2.84
CA PHE A 65 13.03 -8.20 -3.56
C PHE A 65 11.58 -7.69 -3.41
N ALA A 66 10.60 -8.59 -3.46
CA ALA A 66 9.19 -8.25 -3.27
C ALA A 66 8.93 -7.68 -1.87
N ILE A 67 9.51 -8.29 -0.82
CA ILE A 67 9.37 -7.81 0.56
C ILE A 67 9.97 -6.42 0.72
N TYR A 68 11.22 -6.20 0.27
CA TYR A 68 11.82 -4.87 0.32
C TYR A 68 11.01 -3.85 -0.48
N GLY A 69 10.48 -4.22 -1.65
CA GLY A 69 9.62 -3.38 -2.45
C GLY A 69 8.31 -3.02 -1.74
N ILE A 70 7.66 -3.99 -1.08
CA ILE A 70 6.43 -3.78 -0.30
C ILE A 70 6.70 -2.82 0.86
N ILE A 71 7.79 -3.02 1.61
CA ILE A 71 8.14 -2.16 2.74
C ILE A 71 8.44 -0.73 2.26
N ALA A 72 9.21 -0.58 1.18
CA ALA A 72 9.50 0.72 0.60
C ALA A 72 8.23 1.44 0.10
N MET A 73 7.34 0.72 -0.58
CA MET A 73 6.05 1.25 -1.05
C MET A 73 5.16 1.68 0.11
N LEU A 74 5.04 0.85 1.16
CA LEU A 74 4.29 1.21 2.36
C LEU A 74 4.90 2.44 3.04
N ALA A 75 6.23 2.60 3.05
CA ALA A 75 6.87 3.78 3.62
C ALA A 75 6.52 5.04 2.83
N VAL A 76 6.44 4.96 1.50
CA VAL A 76 5.95 6.08 0.66
C VAL A 76 4.47 6.38 0.97
N PHE A 77 3.64 5.36 1.12
CA PHE A 77 2.23 5.54 1.46
C PHE A 77 2.05 6.16 2.85
N LEU A 78 2.97 5.95 3.78
CA LEU A 78 2.93 6.57 5.10
C LEU A 78 2.96 8.10 5.00
N LEU A 79 3.71 8.65 4.06
CA LEU A 79 3.73 10.10 3.80
C LEU A 79 2.34 10.61 3.40
N VAL A 80 1.62 9.85 2.58
CA VAL A 80 0.24 10.17 2.18
C VAL A 80 -0.71 10.08 3.38
N HIS A 81 -0.62 9.01 4.18
CA HIS A 81 -1.48 8.84 5.36
C HIS A 81 -1.24 9.92 6.42
N VAL A 82 0.02 10.32 6.65
CA VAL A 82 0.35 11.43 7.56
C VAL A 82 -0.19 12.75 7.01
N TYR A 83 -0.09 12.99 5.70
CA TYR A 83 -0.67 14.19 5.08
C TYR A 83 -2.19 14.27 5.27
N MET A 84 -2.90 13.13 5.23
CA MET A 84 -4.35 13.09 5.46
C MET A 84 -4.73 13.56 6.88
N LEU A 85 -3.84 13.43 7.87
CA LEU A 85 -4.07 13.94 9.22
C LEU A 85 -3.87 15.46 9.34
N SER A 86 -3.22 16.10 8.38
CA SER A 86 -2.91 17.53 8.45
C SER A 86 -4.15 18.44 8.33
N SER A 87 -5.23 17.98 7.69
CA SER A 87 -6.49 18.74 7.62
C SER A 87 -7.68 17.86 7.25
N GLU A 88 -8.89 18.25 7.66
CA GLU A 88 -10.12 17.55 7.27
C GLU A 88 -10.32 17.50 5.75
N LYS A 89 -9.89 18.56 5.03
CA LYS A 89 -9.91 18.60 3.57
C LYS A 89 -9.00 17.53 2.96
N ALA A 90 -7.83 17.28 3.57
CA ALA A 90 -6.91 16.22 3.15
C ALA A 90 -7.41 14.82 3.53
N GLY A 91 -8.11 14.70 4.67
CA GLY A 91 -8.78 13.47 5.09
C GLY A 91 -9.94 13.03 4.19
N ALA A 92 -10.35 13.86 3.22
CA ALA A 92 -11.37 13.55 2.22
C ALA A 92 -12.71 13.05 2.79
N GLY A 93 -13.07 13.49 4.01
CA GLY A 93 -14.28 13.07 4.73
C GLY A 93 -14.16 11.75 5.50
N ILE A 94 -12.95 11.18 5.61
CA ILE A 94 -12.70 9.99 6.44
C ILE A 94 -12.52 10.44 7.90
N PRO A 95 -13.21 9.78 8.86
CA PRO A 95 -13.04 10.06 10.29
C PRO A 95 -11.58 9.97 10.75
N GLN A 96 -11.13 10.94 11.56
CA GLN A 96 -9.74 11.01 12.01
C GLN A 96 -9.26 9.74 12.72
N TRP A 97 -10.11 9.08 13.51
CA TRP A 97 -9.75 7.83 14.19
C TRP A 97 -9.38 6.70 13.21
N ILE A 98 -10.02 6.63 12.03
CA ILE A 98 -9.68 5.66 10.98
C ILE A 98 -8.31 6.01 10.38
N LEU A 99 -8.05 7.31 10.15
CA LEU A 99 -6.77 7.76 9.62
C LEU A 99 -5.63 7.47 10.58
N ILE A 100 -5.85 7.68 11.88
CA ILE A 100 -4.89 7.34 12.93
C ILE A 100 -4.66 5.83 12.97
N LEU A 101 -5.71 5.00 12.88
CA LEU A 101 -5.61 3.54 12.88
C LEU A 101 -4.84 2.98 11.67
N ARG A 102 -4.85 3.67 10.53
CA ARG A 102 -4.10 3.25 9.34
C ARG A 102 -2.59 3.28 9.54
N ILE A 103 -2.08 4.20 10.35
CA ILE A 103 -0.64 4.33 10.61
C ILE A 103 -0.06 3.06 11.29
N PRO A 104 -0.55 2.62 12.46
CA PRO A 104 -0.07 1.39 13.08
C PRO A 104 -0.35 0.16 12.20
N LEU A 105 -1.44 0.15 11.43
CA LEU A 105 -1.71 -0.92 10.46
C LEU A 105 -0.62 -1.01 9.39
N GLN A 106 -0.11 0.11 8.87
CA GLN A 106 1.00 0.08 7.92
C GLN A 106 2.28 -0.51 8.54
N PHE A 107 2.62 -0.14 9.77
CA PHE A 107 3.76 -0.73 10.46
C PHE A 107 3.57 -2.22 10.70
N ALA A 108 2.35 -2.66 11.03
CA ALA A 108 2.03 -4.08 11.16
C ALA A 108 2.19 -4.83 9.83
N LEU A 109 1.78 -4.25 8.70
CA LEU A 109 1.98 -4.82 7.37
C LEU A 109 3.46 -4.89 6.96
N MET A 110 4.25 -3.86 7.30
CA MET A 110 5.70 -3.89 7.09
C MET A 110 6.37 -4.97 7.92
N ALA A 111 6.03 -5.06 9.22
CA ALA A 111 6.55 -6.08 10.11
C ALA A 111 6.16 -7.48 9.64
N TRP A 112 4.92 -7.67 9.18
CA TRP A 112 4.46 -8.93 8.62
C TRP A 112 5.28 -9.32 7.39
N ALA A 113 5.54 -8.39 6.47
CA ALA A 113 6.40 -8.65 5.32
C ALA A 113 7.85 -8.99 5.73
N TRP A 114 8.39 -8.29 6.73
CA TRP A 114 9.74 -8.51 7.26
C TRP A 114 9.94 -9.91 7.85
N LEU A 115 8.90 -10.53 8.41
CA LEU A 115 8.98 -11.90 8.96
C LEU A 115 9.26 -12.99 7.91
N TYR A 116 9.17 -12.68 6.62
CA TYR A 116 9.46 -13.61 5.52
C TYR A 116 10.81 -13.40 4.86
N LEU A 117 11.60 -12.45 5.38
CA LEU A 117 12.97 -12.21 4.97
C LEU A 117 13.90 -13.18 5.68
#